data_AF-A0A317Z6V7-F1
#
_entry.id   AF-A0A317Z6V7-F1
#
_cell.length_a   1.000
_cell.length_b   1.000
_cell.length_c   1.000
_cell.angle_alpha   90.00
_cell.angle_beta   90.00
_cell.angle_gamma   90.00
#
_symmetry.space_group_name_H-M   'P 1'
#
loop_
_entity.id
_entity.type
_entity.pdbx_description
1 polymer ?
#
loop_
_entity_poly.entity_id
_entity_poly.type
_entity_poly.pdbx_seq_one_letter_code
_entity_poly.pdbx_strand_id
1 'polypeptide(L)'
;TWGNANNWASSASAAGFTVDNNPEEGSILQSNAGPMGHVAYVESVNEDGSITVSEMNYDGGPFNISTRTISASEASSYNYIHV
;
A
#
# COMPACT_ATOMS: atom_id res chain seq x y z
N THR A 1 -2.72 18.03 3.98
CA THR A 1 -2.19 16.83 4.64
C THR A 1 -3.06 15.64 4.19
N TRP A 2 -2.56 14.41 4.17
CA TRP A 2 -3.33 13.26 3.66
C TRP A 2 -4.19 12.54 4.72
N GLY A 3 -3.96 12.81 6.00
CA GLY A 3 -4.76 12.24 7.09
C GLY A 3 -4.47 10.76 7.32
N ASN A 4 -5.51 10.00 7.66
CA ASN A 4 -5.45 8.56 7.92
C ASN A 4 -5.30 7.76 6.61
N ALA A 5 -4.77 6.54 6.69
CA ALA A 5 -4.51 5.69 5.52
C ALA A 5 -5.73 5.50 4.61
N ASN A 6 -6.94 5.39 5.17
CA ASN A 6 -8.20 5.30 4.40
C ASN A 6 -8.50 6.55 3.53
N ASN A 7 -7.85 7.69 3.78
CA ASN A 7 -8.01 8.92 3.00
C ASN A 7 -6.88 9.14 1.98
N TRP A 8 -5.82 8.33 2.02
CA TRP A 8 -4.61 8.61 1.25
C TRP A 8 -4.84 8.52 -0.26
N ALA A 9 -5.56 7.52 -0.77
CA ALA A 9 -5.84 7.40 -2.21
C ALA A 9 -6.53 8.64 -2.78
N SER A 10 -7.59 9.12 -2.11
CA SER A 10 -8.31 10.34 -2.51
C SER A 10 -7.46 11.60 -2.37
N SER A 11 -6.71 11.71 -1.26
CA SER A 11 -5.86 12.87 -1.00
C SER A 11 -4.65 12.96 -1.94
N ALA A 12 -4.06 11.81 -2.29
CA ALA A 12 -2.96 11.71 -3.24
C ALA A 12 -3.43 12.06 -4.66
N SER A 13 -4.59 11.53 -5.08
CA SER A 13 -5.22 11.91 -6.35
C SER A 13 -5.47 13.42 -6.42
N ALA A 14 -6.02 14.02 -5.35
CA ALA A 14 -6.26 15.46 -5.27
C ALA A 14 -4.97 16.30 -5.26
N ALA A 15 -3.86 15.72 -4.78
CA ALA A 15 -2.54 16.32 -4.83
C ALA A 15 -1.83 16.13 -6.18
N GLY A 16 -2.43 15.40 -7.13
CA GLY A 16 -1.92 15.20 -8.48
C GLY A 16 -1.06 13.95 -8.66
N PHE A 17 -1.00 13.07 -7.67
CA PHE A 17 -0.35 11.76 -7.83
C PHE A 17 -1.24 10.80 -8.61
N THR A 18 -0.62 9.92 -9.38
CA THR A 18 -1.34 8.81 -10.02
C THR A 18 -1.76 7.82 -8.94
N VAL A 19 -3.03 7.46 -8.95
CA VAL A 19 -3.58 6.42 -8.07
C VAL A 19 -4.37 5.44 -8.92
N ASP A 20 -3.95 4.18 -8.91
CA ASP A 20 -4.63 3.10 -9.63
C ASP A 20 -4.50 1.76 -8.87
N ASN A 21 -4.77 0.64 -9.53
CA ASN A 21 -4.67 -0.70 -8.95
C ASN A 21 -3.51 -1.50 -9.54
N ASN A 22 -2.53 -0.83 -10.16
CA ASN A 22 -1.35 -1.46 -10.74
C ASN A 22 -0.18 -1.38 -9.75
N PRO A 23 0.29 -2.51 -9.18
CA PRO A 23 1.46 -2.48 -8.30
C PRO A 23 2.72 -2.08 -9.06
N GLU A 24 3.52 -1.21 -8.45
CA GLU A 24 4.84 -0.82 -8.94
C GLU A 24 5.83 -0.77 -7.78
N GLU A 25 7.08 -1.19 -8.02
CA GLU A 25 8.16 -1.03 -7.04
C GLU A 25 8.33 0.45 -6.69
N GLY A 26 8.36 0.78 -5.41
CA GLY A 26 8.42 2.15 -4.92
C GLY A 26 7.07 2.83 -4.71
N SER A 27 5.96 2.23 -5.18
CA SER A 27 4.62 2.74 -4.91
C SER A 27 4.17 2.47 -3.47
N ILE A 28 3.14 3.20 -3.04
CA ILE A 28 2.50 3.00 -1.74
C ILE A 28 1.20 2.24 -1.94
N LEU A 29 1.14 1.02 -1.42
CA LEU A 29 -0.09 0.25 -1.28
C LEU A 29 -0.98 0.91 -0.25
N GLN A 30 -2.26 1.08 -0.58
CA GLN A 30 -3.28 1.65 0.29
C GLN A 30 -4.53 0.77 0.31
N SER A 31 -5.07 0.57 1.52
CA SER A 31 -6.33 -0.12 1.76
C SER A 31 -7.21 0.66 2.73
N ASN A 32 -8.52 0.56 2.54
CA ASN A 32 -9.51 1.06 3.49
C ASN A 32 -9.82 0.05 4.62
N ALA A 33 -9.15 -1.11 4.63
CA ALA A 33 -9.33 -2.11 5.67
C ALA A 33 -8.84 -1.62 7.03
N GLY A 34 -9.64 -1.84 8.07
CA GLY A 34 -9.36 -1.40 9.44
C GLY A 34 -9.82 0.04 9.74
N PRO A 35 -9.87 0.44 11.02
CA PRO A 35 -10.47 1.72 11.46
C PRO A 35 -9.75 2.97 10.95
N MET A 36 -8.47 2.87 10.61
CA MET A 36 -7.68 3.99 10.05
C MET A 36 -7.28 3.74 8.59
N GLY A 37 -7.71 2.63 7.98
CA GLY A 37 -7.10 2.09 6.77
C GLY A 37 -5.72 1.48 7.05
N HIS A 38 -5.06 1.07 5.97
CA HIS A 38 -3.72 0.51 6.02
C HIS A 38 -2.88 1.00 4.83
N VAL A 39 -1.58 1.22 5.05
CA VAL A 39 -0.62 1.54 4.00
C VAL A 39 0.65 0.72 4.17
N ALA A 40 1.22 0.31 3.06
CA ALA A 40 2.49 -0.39 2.98
C ALA A 40 3.31 0.14 1.79
N TYR A 41 4.64 0.03 1.87
CA TYR A 41 5.54 0.38 0.78
C TYR A 41 5.82 -0.86 -0.06
N VAL A 42 5.74 -0.75 -1.39
CA VAL A 42 6.02 -1.85 -2.31
C VAL A 42 7.53 -1.94 -2.54
N GLU A 43 8.16 -2.96 -1.96
CA GLU A 43 9.59 -3.24 -2.09
C GLU A 43 9.94 -3.87 -3.43
N SER A 44 9.05 -4.72 -3.97
CA SER A 44 9.23 -5.35 -5.29
C SER A 44 7.92 -5.92 -5.83
N VAL A 45 7.84 -6.03 -7.17
CA VAL A 45 6.79 -6.77 -7.89
C VAL A 45 7.43 -7.99 -8.54
N ASN A 46 6.95 -9.18 -8.19
CA ASN A 46 7.48 -10.45 -8.66
C ASN A 46 6.89 -10.82 -10.03
N GLU A 47 7.58 -11.71 -10.76
CA GLU A 47 7.14 -12.14 -12.11
C GLU A 47 5.77 -12.83 -12.12
N ASP A 48 5.36 -13.45 -11.01
CA ASP A 48 4.05 -14.08 -10.85
C ASP A 48 2.92 -13.08 -10.48
N GLY A 49 3.26 -11.80 -10.42
CA GLY A 49 2.36 -10.71 -10.05
C GLY A 49 2.15 -10.55 -8.54
N SER A 50 2.77 -11.38 -7.70
CA SER A 50 2.82 -11.14 -6.26
C SER A 50 3.71 -9.94 -5.95
N ILE A 51 3.49 -9.31 -4.80
CA ILE A 51 4.29 -8.16 -4.37
C ILE A 51 4.89 -8.39 -3.00
N THR A 52 6.10 -7.89 -2.79
CA THR A 52 6.70 -7.81 -1.47
C THR A 52 6.51 -6.41 -0.94
N VAL A 53 5.95 -6.29 0.25
CA VAL A 53 5.70 -5.00 0.89
C VAL A 53 6.36 -4.91 2.25
N SER A 54 6.82 -3.72 2.62
CA SER A 54 7.20 -3.39 3.98
C SER A 54 6.13 -2.50 4.61
N GLU A 55 5.71 -2.87 5.82
CA GLU A 55 4.66 -2.19 6.55
C GLU A 55 5.05 -2.06 8.02
N MET A 56 4.61 -0.96 8.63
CA MET A 56 4.89 -0.72 10.04
C MET A 56 3.62 -0.93 10.86
N ASN A 57 3.75 -1.67 11.97
CA ASN A 57 2.71 -1.96 12.97
C ASN A 57 1.67 -3.02 12.59
N TYR A 58 1.86 -3.80 11.52
CA TYR A 58 0.93 -4.88 11.17
C TYR A 58 1.09 -6.10 12.10
N ASP A 59 2.32 -6.58 12.29
CA ASP A 59 2.57 -7.89 12.92
C ASP A 59 3.23 -7.86 14.32
N GLY A 60 3.55 -6.67 14.86
CA GLY A 60 4.34 -6.56 16.10
C GLY A 60 4.00 -5.43 17.06
N GLY A 61 3.00 -4.60 16.75
CA GLY A 61 2.72 -3.38 17.51
C GLY A 61 3.63 -2.19 17.11
N PRO A 62 3.63 -1.09 17.90
CA PRO A 62 4.24 0.16 17.50
C PRO A 62 5.73 0.03 17.16
N PHE A 63 6.15 0.65 16.05
CA PHE A 63 7.52 0.70 15.51
C PHE A 63 8.08 -0.61 14.95
N ASN A 64 7.25 -1.65 14.79
CA ASN A 64 7.70 -2.90 14.18
C ASN A 64 7.49 -2.84 12.68
N ILE A 65 8.59 -2.85 11.93
CA ILE A 65 8.58 -3.03 10.48
C ILE A 65 8.52 -4.53 10.21
N SER A 66 7.47 -4.96 9.53
CA SER A 66 7.32 -6.31 9.00
C SER A 66 7.34 -6.28 7.49
N THR A 67 7.83 -7.35 6.88
CA THR A 67 7.78 -7.55 5.44
C THR A 67 6.92 -8.77 5.17
N ARG A 68 6.01 -8.68 4.19
CA ARG A 68 5.24 -9.84 3.73
C ARG A 68 5.09 -9.84 2.21
N THR A 69 4.81 -11.02 1.69
CA THR A 69 4.45 -11.22 0.28
C THR A 69 2.93 -11.32 0.16
N ILE A 70 2.36 -10.54 -0.75
CA ILE A 70 0.94 -10.47 -1.07
C ILE A 70 0.73 -11.15 -2.42
N SER A 71 -0.20 -12.09 -2.49
CA SER A 71 -0.53 -12.78 -3.74
C SER A 71 -1.04 -11.81 -4.82
N ALA A 72 -0.84 -12.14 -6.10
CA ALA A 72 -1.28 -11.29 -7.21
C ALA A 72 -2.79 -10.95 -7.15
N SER A 73 -3.63 -11.92 -6.75
CA SER A 73 -5.07 -11.71 -6.62
C SER A 73 -5.40 -10.70 -5.52
N GLU A 74 -4.71 -10.77 -4.38
CA GLU A 74 -4.92 -9.82 -3.29
C GLU A 74 -4.32 -8.45 -3.64
N ALA A 75 -3.14 -8.43 -4.27
CA ALA A 75 -2.47 -7.21 -4.72
C ALA A 75 -3.37 -6.37 -5.63
N SER A 76 -4.09 -7.00 -6.56
CA SER A 76 -5.02 -6.31 -7.48
C SER A 76 -6.22 -5.65 -6.80
N SER A 77 -6.48 -5.94 -5.52
CA SER A 77 -7.61 -5.37 -4.76
C SER A 77 -7.27 -4.06 -4.02
N TYR A 78 -5.99 -3.69 -3.99
CA TYR A 78 -5.50 -2.50 -3.31
C TYR A 78 -5.30 -1.32 -4.26
N ASN A 79 -5.28 -0.10 -3.70
CA ASN A 79 -4.88 1.08 -4.45
C ASN A 79 -3.37 1.26 -4.33
N TYR A 80 -2.72 1.73 -5.38
CA TYR A 80 -1.30 2.08 -5.42
C TYR A 80 -1.18 3.56 -5.71
N ILE A 81 -0.47 4.26 -4.83
CA ILE A 81 -0.13 5.67 -5.01
C ILE A 81 1.29 5.71 -5.57
N HIS A 82 1.43 6.21 -6.79
CA HIS A 82 2.69 6.29 -7.50
C HIS A 82 3.38 7.62 -7.22
N VAL A 83 4.63 7.57 -6.76
CA VAL A 83 5.40 8.72 -6.24
C VAL A 83 6.63 9.05 -7.07
#